data_AF-A0A238WC99-F1
#
_entry.id   AF-A0A238WC99-F1
#
_cell.length_a   1.000
_cell.length_b   1.000
_cell.length_c   1.000
_cell.angle_alpha   90.00
_cell.angle_beta   90.00
_cell.angle_gamma   90.00
#
_symmetry.space_group_name_H-M   'P 1'
#
loop_
_entity.id
_entity.type
_entity.pdbx_description
1 polymer ?
#
loop_
_entity_poly.entity_id
_entity_poly.type
_entity_poly.pdbx_seq_one_letter_code
_entity_poly.pdbx_strand_id
1 'polypeptide(L)' 'MTDDEPPVPEPARDDATVELVRDAIGVARGEVPAERFSTKYGTGIESDGGPE' A
#
# COMPACT_ATOMS: atom_id res chain seq x y z
N MET A 1 -14.72 -27.51 -27.39
CA MET A 1 -13.76 -26.51 -26.88
C MET A 1 -14.13 -26.31 -25.42
N THR A 2 -13.37 -26.92 -24.52
CA THR A 2 -13.46 -26.61 -23.09
C THR A 2 -12.56 -25.41 -22.90
N ASP A 3 -13.16 -24.28 -22.57
CA ASP A 3 -12.45 -23.09 -22.14
C ASP A 3 -11.86 -23.40 -20.76
N ASP A 4 -10.67 -24.02 -20.77
CA ASP A 4 -9.87 -24.31 -19.59
C ASP A 4 -9.07 -23.04 -19.26
N GLU A 5 -9.78 -21.96 -18.92
CA GLU A 5 -9.12 -20.75 -18.45
C GLU A 5 -8.65 -21.00 -17.01
N PRO A 6 -7.34 -20.89 -16.74
CA PRO A 6 -6.82 -21.11 -15.40
C PRO A 6 -7.44 -20.09 -14.43
N PRO A 7 -7.80 -20.49 -13.20
CA PRO A 7 -8.43 -19.59 -12.25
C PRO A 7 -7.52 -18.40 -11.98
N VAL A 8 -8.10 -17.19 -12.06
CA VAL A 8 -7.37 -15.95 -11.79
C VAL A 8 -6.87 -16.00 -10.34
N PRO A 9 -5.55 -15.91 -10.10
CA PRO A 9 -5.03 -15.91 -8.74
C PRO A 9 -5.58 -14.71 -7.98
N GLU A 10 -6.01 -14.93 -6.75
CA GLU A 10 -6.46 -13.84 -5.90
C GLU A 10 -5.29 -12.87 -5.65
N PRO A 11 -5.52 -11.55 -5.74
CA PRO A 11 -4.49 -10.57 -5.41
C PRO A 11 -4.02 -10.81 -3.98
N ALA A 12 -2.70 -10.89 -3.78
CA ALA A 12 -2.12 -10.96 -2.45
C ALA A 12 -2.62 -9.76 -1.63
N ARG A 13 -3.39 -10.03 -0.57
CA ARG A 13 -3.78 -9.01 0.40
C ARG A 13 -2.66 -8.85 1.40
N ASP A 14 -1.91 -7.79 1.23
CA ASP A 14 -0.97 -7.31 2.22
C ASP A 14 -1.69 -6.29 3.13
N ASP A 15 -1.89 -6.65 4.40
CA ASP A 15 -2.62 -5.83 5.36
C ASP A 15 -1.95 -4.44 5.55
N ALA A 16 -0.62 -4.37 5.44
CA ALA A 16 0.12 -3.10 5.55
C ALA A 16 -0.17 -2.17 4.36
N THR A 17 -0.24 -2.71 3.16
CA THR A 17 -0.61 -1.97 1.94
C THR A 17 -2.06 -1.50 2.00
N VAL A 18 -2.97 -2.35 2.49
CA VAL A 18 -4.38 -1.98 2.69
C VAL A 18 -4.50 -0.83 3.69
N GLU A 19 -3.74 -0.89 4.78
CA GLU A 19 -3.70 0.18 5.78
C GLU A 19 -3.18 1.49 5.19
N LEU A 20 -2.09 1.45 4.43
CA LEU A 20 -1.52 2.62 3.74
C LEU A 20 -2.55 3.27 2.82
N VAL A 21 -3.23 2.49 1.99
CA VAL A 21 -4.24 3.01 1.05
C VAL A 21 -5.41 3.63 1.81
N ARG A 22 -5.86 3.00 2.90
CA ARG A 22 -6.95 3.53 3.73
C ARG A 22 -6.59 4.88 4.33
N ASP A 23 -5.39 5.01 4.89
CA ASP A 23 -4.93 6.26 5.49
C ASP A 23 -4.71 7.35 4.42
N ALA A 24 -4.22 6.98 3.23
CA ALA A 24 -4.05 7.91 2.10
C ALA A 24 -5.39 8.48 1.61
N ILE A 25 -6.44 7.65 1.56
CA ILE A 25 -7.80 8.09 1.27
C ILE A 25 -8.29 9.04 2.36
N GLY A 26 -8.01 8.76 3.63
CA GLY A 26 -8.32 9.65 4.74
C GLY A 26 -7.67 11.03 4.60
N VAL A 27 -6.42 11.09 4.13
CA VAL A 27 -5.74 12.36 3.80
C VAL A 27 -6.45 13.09 2.66
N ALA A 28 -6.78 12.39 1.57
CA ALA A 28 -7.44 12.99 0.42
C ALA A 28 -8.82 13.59 0.73
N ARG A 29 -9.51 13.03 1.74
CA ARG A 29 -10.79 13.53 2.25
C ARG A 29 -10.65 14.63 3.31
N GLY A 30 -9.44 14.91 3.79
CA GLY A 30 -9.18 15.83 4.90
C GLY A 30 -9.54 15.26 6.27
N GLU A 31 -9.77 13.95 6.38
CA GLU A 31 -10.07 13.26 7.64
C GLU A 31 -8.79 12.97 8.44
N VAL A 32 -7.66 12.78 7.73
CA VAL A 32 -6.34 12.52 8.32
C VAL A 32 -5.39 13.66 7.98
N PRO A 33 -4.69 14.28 8.96
CA PRO A 33 -3.66 15.26 8.68
C PRO A 33 -2.50 14.66 7.88
N ALA A 34 -2.07 15.36 6.82
CA ALA A 34 -0.95 14.93 5.99
C ALA A 34 0.35 14.72 6.81
N GLU A 35 0.58 15.51 7.85
CA GLU A 35 1.74 15.35 8.75
C GLU A 35 1.74 14.00 9.49
N ARG A 36 0.57 13.52 9.90
CA ARG A 36 0.43 12.21 10.55
C ARG A 36 0.68 11.08 9.55
N PHE A 37 0.13 11.19 8.35
CA PHE A 37 0.37 10.23 7.28
C PHE A 37 1.86 10.17 6.90
N SER A 38 2.50 11.33 6.70
CA SER A 38 3.93 11.43 6.41
C SER A 38 4.81 10.95 7.56
N THR A 39 4.39 11.06 8.81
CA THR A 39 5.15 10.48 9.93
C THR A 39 5.08 8.95 9.91
N LYS A 40 3.94 8.39 9.51
CA LYS A 40 3.69 6.94 9.50
C LYS A 40 4.29 6.23 8.28
N TYR A 41 4.24 6.89 7.12
CA TYR A 41 4.64 6.31 5.83
C TYR A 41 5.69 7.13 5.08
N GLY A 42 5.84 8.41 5.43
CA GLY A 42 6.82 9.29 4.81
C GLY A 42 8.22 8.86 5.23
N THR A 43 9.09 8.89 4.24
CA THR A 43 10.42 8.31 4.24
C THR A 43 11.29 8.82 5.40
N GLY A 44 11.35 8.04 6.47
CA GLY A 44 12.59 7.84 7.21
C GLY A 44 13.53 6.87 6.47
N ILE A 45 13.62 6.99 5.13
CA ILE A 45 14.51 6.18 4.29
C ILE A 45 15.70 7.08 3.90
N GLU A 46 16.55 7.36 4.88
CA GLU A 46 18.00 7.48 4.63
C GLU A 46 18.72 6.19 5.09
N SER A 47 18.01 5.07 5.22
CA SER A 47 18.59 3.80 5.63
C SER A 47 17.88 2.65 4.94
N ASP A 48 18.28 2.36 3.70
CA ASP A 48 18.75 1.03 3.31
C ASP A 48 19.19 1.14 1.84
N GLY A 49 20.50 1.30 1.62
CA GLY A 49 21.09 1.02 0.32
C GLY A 49 20.90 -0.46 0.05
N GLY A 50 19.99 -0.78 -0.87
CA GLY A 50 19.76 -2.15 -1.30
C GLY A 50 21.06 -2.81 -1.79
N PRO A 51 21.18 -4.15 -1.69
CA PRO A 51 22.39 -4.86 -2.06
C PRO A 51 22.64 -4.74 -3.57
N GLU A 52 23.82 -4.25 -3.95
CA GLU A 52 24.41 -4.41 -5.28
C GLU A 52 24.99 -5.83 -5.47
#